data_AF-A0A083ZVQ2-F1
#
_entry.id   AF-A0A083ZVQ2-F1
#
_cell.length_a   1.000
_cell.length_b   1.000
_cell.length_c   1.000
_cell.angle_alpha   90.00
_cell.angle_beta   90.00
_cell.angle_gamma   90.00
#
_symmetry.space_group_name_H-M   'P 1'
#
loop_
_entity.id
_entity.type
_entity.pdbx_description
1 polymer ?
#
loop_
_entity_poly.entity_id
_entity_poly.type
_entity_poly.pdbx_seq_one_letter_code
_entity_poly.pdbx_strand_id
1 'polypeptide(L)'
;MLTGMRSATNGKVFAKNCEKKDGPFFCIGCQKELVLKKGMIKVHHFAHKPPSSCTRGQGETEKHRECKESIYNMLLTMSNVRDVDIEHDLGGAVADVYAVINNIPVAIEVQHSSLTVNEITRRTEQYNKLEVCVLWLSLFDERLLKDRFSPSAWEKWCHAAYYGRVYYWVSGLDIIPYHFSEYKLYVPEKTWHVSCGDERSAGGYHKDSKRYRKPLAGQSVNIARDFTHKIKSEWKAKKIHIPECRIYLDVQSAWWEKTAFTNK
;
A
#
# COMPACT_ATOMS: atom_id res chain seq x y z
N MET A 1 -4.37 8.47 -13.88
CA MET A 1 -5.42 9.24 -13.19
C MET A 1 -6.77 8.83 -13.72
N LEU A 2 -7.68 8.49 -12.82
CA LEU A 2 -9.06 8.14 -13.15
C LEU A 2 -9.97 9.37 -13.20
N THR A 3 -9.56 10.47 -12.60
CA THR A 3 -10.35 11.70 -12.48
C THR A 3 -9.68 12.91 -13.15
N GLY A 4 -10.51 13.89 -13.51
CA GLY A 4 -10.10 15.18 -14.05
C GLY A 4 -11.20 16.23 -13.83
N MET A 5 -10.93 17.49 -14.14
CA MET A 5 -11.95 18.55 -14.18
C MET A 5 -12.46 18.73 -15.60
N ARG A 6 -13.77 18.87 -15.78
CA ARG A 6 -14.36 19.23 -17.07
C ARG A 6 -14.59 20.74 -17.14
N SER A 7 -14.10 21.39 -18.20
CA SER A 7 -14.21 22.85 -18.36
C SER A 7 -15.65 23.37 -18.30
N ALA A 8 -16.57 22.66 -18.94
CA ALA A 8 -17.95 23.11 -19.11
C ALA A 8 -18.74 23.13 -17.79
N THR A 9 -18.46 22.21 -16.87
CA THR A 9 -19.16 22.10 -15.58
C THR A 9 -18.34 22.63 -14.41
N ASN A 10 -17.05 22.92 -14.62
CA ASN A 10 -16.06 23.13 -13.58
C ASN A 10 -16.09 22.05 -12.48
N GLY A 11 -16.54 20.84 -12.85
CA GLY A 11 -16.76 19.73 -11.93
C GLY A 11 -15.73 18.63 -12.12
N LYS A 12 -15.43 17.93 -11.02
CA LYS A 12 -14.67 16.67 -11.06
C LYS A 12 -15.49 15.63 -11.82
N VAL A 13 -14.85 14.97 -12.77
CA VAL A 13 -15.43 13.93 -13.62
C VAL A 13 -14.60 12.68 -13.61
N PHE A 14 -15.27 11.57 -13.87
CA PHE A 14 -14.67 10.25 -13.92
C PHE A 14 -14.44 9.84 -15.37
N ALA A 15 -13.23 9.40 -15.73
CA ALA A 15 -12.86 9.13 -17.11
C ALA A 15 -13.80 8.13 -17.81
N LYS A 16 -14.28 7.12 -17.07
CA LYS A 16 -15.24 6.12 -17.58
C LYS A 16 -16.59 6.71 -18.02
N ASN A 17 -16.99 7.81 -17.38
CA ASN A 17 -18.28 8.49 -17.61
C ASN A 17 -18.16 9.63 -18.64
N CYS A 18 -17.02 9.79 -19.30
CA CYS A 18 -16.77 10.87 -20.26
C CYS A 18 -16.57 10.34 -21.67
N GLU A 19 -16.96 11.14 -22.66
CA GLU A 19 -16.60 10.97 -24.06
C GLU A 19 -15.53 11.97 -24.49
N LYS A 20 -14.80 11.68 -25.58
CA LYS A 20 -13.74 12.60 -26.08
C LYS A 20 -14.29 13.98 -26.43
N LYS A 21 -15.53 14.04 -26.93
CA LYS A 21 -16.25 15.28 -27.25
C LYS A 21 -16.65 16.11 -26.02
N ASP A 22 -16.62 15.52 -24.82
CA ASP A 22 -16.98 16.22 -23.60
C ASP A 22 -15.88 17.16 -23.07
N GLY A 23 -14.67 17.07 -23.63
CA GLY A 23 -13.55 17.92 -23.28
C GLY A 23 -13.76 19.40 -23.64
N PRO A 24 -12.82 20.28 -23.27
CA PRO A 24 -11.51 19.95 -22.71
C PRO A 24 -11.58 19.51 -21.23
N PHE A 25 -10.60 18.69 -20.84
CA PHE A 25 -10.40 18.20 -19.48
C PHE A 25 -9.10 18.75 -18.90
N PHE A 26 -9.05 18.94 -17.59
CA PHE A 26 -7.91 19.54 -16.89
C PHE A 26 -7.52 18.74 -15.64
N CYS A 27 -6.23 18.74 -15.33
CA CYS A 27 -5.73 18.16 -14.09
C CYS A 27 -6.22 18.94 -12.88
N ILE A 28 -6.82 18.26 -11.91
CA ILE A 28 -7.29 18.87 -10.65
C ILE A 28 -6.13 19.57 -9.91
N GLY A 29 -4.91 19.03 -10.02
CA GLY A 29 -3.74 19.59 -9.33
C GLY A 29 -3.05 20.71 -10.08
N CYS A 30 -2.58 20.45 -11.31
CA CYS A 30 -1.77 21.42 -12.06
C CYS A 30 -2.55 22.26 -13.08
N GLN A 31 -3.84 22.01 -13.24
CA GLN A 31 -4.74 22.69 -14.18
C GLN A 31 -4.33 22.59 -15.66
N LYS A 32 -3.32 21.79 -16.00
CA LYS A 32 -2.93 21.53 -17.40
C LYS A 32 -3.93 20.59 -18.07
N GLU A 33 -4.09 20.74 -19.38
CA GLU A 33 -5.00 19.94 -20.20
C GLU A 33 -4.65 18.44 -20.16
N LEU A 34 -5.69 17.62 -20.09
CA LEU A 34 -5.63 16.17 -20.07
C LEU A 34 -6.22 15.57 -21.35
N VAL A 35 -5.68 14.43 -21.76
CA VAL A 35 -6.22 13.60 -22.83
C VAL A 35 -6.99 12.44 -22.22
N LEU A 36 -8.26 12.30 -22.59
CA LEU A 36 -9.04 11.11 -22.28
C LEU A 36 -8.54 9.92 -23.12
N LYS A 37 -8.00 8.90 -22.46
CA LYS A 37 -7.63 7.61 -23.03
C LYS A 37 -8.79 6.65 -22.84
N LYS A 38 -9.59 6.46 -23.90
CA LYS A 38 -10.78 5.60 -23.92
C LYS A 38 -10.68 4.60 -25.07
N GLY A 39 -10.91 3.32 -24.76
CA GLY A 39 -10.84 2.20 -25.70
C GLY A 39 -11.51 0.95 -25.11
N MET A 40 -11.54 -0.15 -25.86
CA MET A 40 -12.26 -1.37 -25.44
C MET A 40 -11.49 -2.24 -24.45
N ILE A 41 -10.16 -2.12 -24.39
CA ILE A 41 -9.30 -3.06 -23.65
C ILE A 41 -8.85 -2.50 -22.30
N LYS A 42 -8.55 -1.20 -22.25
CA LYS A 42 -7.95 -0.55 -21.07
C LYS A 42 -8.97 0.29 -20.33
N VAL A 43 -8.92 0.28 -19.01
CA VAL A 43 -9.56 1.21 -18.07
C VAL A 43 -9.41 2.63 -18.59
N HIS A 44 -10.54 3.31 -18.69
CA HIS A 44 -10.58 4.67 -19.20
C HIS A 44 -9.91 5.59 -18.18
N HIS A 45 -8.96 6.39 -18.64
CA HIS A 45 -8.16 7.23 -17.76
C HIS A 45 -7.76 8.52 -18.45
N PHE A 46 -7.35 9.50 -17.65
CA PHE A 46 -6.76 10.72 -18.13
C PHE A 46 -5.23 10.65 -18.09
N ALA A 47 -4.61 11.26 -19.09
CA ALA A 47 -3.15 11.40 -19.19
C ALA A 47 -2.79 12.85 -19.56
N HIS A 48 -1.71 13.38 -18.97
CA HIS A 48 -1.15 14.66 -19.38
C HIS A 48 -0.57 14.57 -20.80
N LYS A 49 -0.67 15.65 -21.58
CA LYS A 49 0.10 15.79 -22.82
C LYS A 49 1.57 16.06 -22.47
N PRO A 50 2.55 15.32 -23.03
CA PRO A 50 3.96 15.68 -22.90
C PRO A 50 4.25 17.04 -23.57
N PRO A 51 5.20 17.84 -23.04
CA PRO A 51 5.92 17.64 -21.78
C PRO A 51 5.07 18.07 -20.56
N SER A 52 5.09 17.27 -19.49
CA SER A 52 4.48 17.64 -18.21
C SER A 52 5.38 17.23 -17.05
N SER A 53 5.57 18.14 -16.10
CA SER A 53 6.26 17.92 -14.83
C SER A 53 5.32 17.46 -13.71
N CYS A 54 4.01 17.35 -13.99
CA CYS A 54 3.05 16.90 -12.99
C CYS A 54 3.18 15.38 -12.78
N THR A 55 3.40 14.97 -11.53
CA THR A 55 3.56 13.57 -11.14
C THR A 55 2.22 12.87 -10.87
N ARG A 56 1.09 13.59 -10.82
CA ARG A 56 -0.24 13.00 -10.58
C ARG A 56 -0.57 11.98 -11.67
N GLY A 57 -0.76 10.72 -11.26
CA GLY A 57 -1.00 9.57 -12.13
C GLY A 57 0.14 9.22 -13.10
N GLN A 58 1.33 9.78 -12.91
CA GLN A 58 2.51 9.41 -13.68
C GLN A 58 2.96 8.00 -13.27
N GLY A 59 3.21 7.12 -14.24
CA GLY A 59 3.69 5.76 -13.99
C GLY A 59 2.64 4.80 -13.43
N GLU A 60 1.38 5.23 -13.33
CA GLU A 60 0.29 4.40 -12.86
C GLU A 60 -0.03 3.27 -13.85
N THR A 61 0.08 2.02 -13.40
CA THR A 61 -0.20 0.82 -14.20
C THR A 61 -1.69 0.55 -14.32
N GLU A 62 -2.04 -0.34 -15.24
CA GLU A 62 -3.44 -0.76 -15.43
C GLU A 62 -4.02 -1.41 -14.17
N LYS A 63 -3.30 -2.38 -13.60
CA LYS A 63 -3.70 -3.10 -12.38
C LYS A 63 -3.87 -2.15 -11.18
N HIS A 64 -3.12 -1.05 -11.14
CA HIS A 64 -3.30 -0.02 -10.11
C HIS A 64 -4.65 0.70 -10.26
N ARG A 65 -5.00 1.07 -11.50
CA ARG A 65 -6.29 1.71 -11.80
C ARG A 65 -7.46 0.77 -11.51
N GLU A 66 -7.35 -0.49 -11.93
CA GLU A 66 -8.33 -1.54 -11.66
C GLU A 66 -8.55 -1.72 -10.15
N CYS A 67 -7.47 -1.79 -9.36
CA CYS A 67 -7.55 -1.88 -7.90
C CYS A 67 -8.35 -0.72 -7.29
N LYS A 68 -7.98 0.53 -7.62
CA LYS A 68 -8.68 1.72 -7.10
C LYS A 68 -10.14 1.75 -7.50
N GLU A 69 -10.43 1.49 -8.77
CA GLU A 69 -11.80 1.48 -9.27
C GLU A 69 -12.63 0.35 -8.64
N SER A 70 -12.05 -0.84 -8.45
CA SER A 70 -12.70 -1.98 -7.80
C SER A 70 -13.05 -1.68 -6.33
N ILE A 71 -12.09 -1.13 -5.57
CA ILE A 71 -12.32 -0.69 -4.19
C ILE A 71 -13.43 0.39 -4.17
N TYR A 72 -13.30 1.43 -4.99
CA TYR A 72 -14.28 2.53 -5.07
C TYR A 72 -15.69 2.02 -5.38
N ASN A 73 -15.85 1.22 -6.43
CA ASN A 73 -17.16 0.71 -6.83
C ASN A 73 -17.78 -0.17 -5.74
N MET A 74 -16.98 -0.96 -5.02
CA MET A 74 -17.50 -1.82 -3.96
C MET A 74 -17.86 -1.05 -2.70
N LEU A 75 -17.10 -0.01 -2.35
CA LEU A 75 -17.45 0.90 -1.25
C LEU A 75 -18.81 1.58 -1.48
N LEU A 76 -19.15 1.94 -2.73
CA LEU A 76 -20.47 2.51 -3.07
C LEU A 76 -21.65 1.57 -2.77
N THR A 77 -21.41 0.25 -2.70
CA THR A 77 -22.47 -0.74 -2.44
C THR A 77 -22.66 -1.07 -0.95
N MET A 78 -21.78 -0.56 -0.09
CA MET A 78 -21.77 -0.89 1.33
C MET A 78 -22.66 0.06 2.12
N SER A 79 -23.62 -0.48 2.88
CA SER A 79 -24.57 0.31 3.66
C SER A 79 -23.94 1.11 4.82
N ASN A 80 -22.77 0.69 5.29
CA ASN A 80 -22.03 1.33 6.37
C ASN A 80 -20.99 2.35 5.89
N VAL A 81 -21.02 2.69 4.60
CA VAL A 81 -20.07 3.55 3.92
C VAL A 81 -20.79 4.74 3.31
N ARG A 82 -20.22 5.94 3.47
CA ARG A 82 -20.69 7.19 2.83
C ARG A 82 -19.52 8.01 2.31
N ASP A 83 -19.82 9.09 1.59
CA ASP A 83 -18.86 10.07 1.09
C ASP A 83 -17.68 9.43 0.33
N VAL A 84 -18.00 8.46 -0.52
CA VAL A 84 -17.01 7.73 -1.31
C VAL A 84 -16.53 8.59 -2.47
N ASP A 85 -15.21 8.82 -2.55
CA ASP A 85 -14.57 9.51 -3.64
C ASP A 85 -13.25 8.83 -4.01
N ILE A 86 -12.76 9.06 -5.21
CA ILE A 86 -11.56 8.45 -5.77
C ILE A 86 -10.62 9.55 -6.23
N GLU A 87 -9.33 9.41 -5.98
CA GLU A 87 -8.38 10.53 -6.17
C GLU A 87 -8.89 11.80 -5.45
N HIS A 88 -9.33 11.63 -4.19
CA HIS A 88 -9.95 12.67 -3.38
C HIS A 88 -8.88 13.64 -2.87
N ASP A 89 -9.02 14.92 -3.22
CA ASP A 89 -8.05 15.96 -2.83
C ASP A 89 -8.43 16.56 -1.48
N LEU A 90 -7.62 16.29 -0.46
CA LEU A 90 -7.84 16.74 0.91
C LEU A 90 -7.05 18.01 1.25
N GLY A 91 -6.53 18.75 0.26
CA GLY A 91 -5.82 20.01 0.49
C GLY A 91 -4.41 19.85 1.08
N GLY A 92 -3.82 18.65 0.96
CA GLY A 92 -2.45 18.36 1.43
C GLY A 92 -1.95 16.98 1.02
N ALA A 93 -2.89 16.04 0.85
CA ALA A 93 -2.69 14.75 0.21
C ALA A 93 -3.88 14.44 -0.70
N VAL A 94 -3.63 13.65 -1.74
CA VAL A 94 -4.68 13.10 -2.61
C VAL A 94 -4.81 11.63 -2.26
N ALA A 95 -5.95 11.22 -1.71
CA ALA A 95 -6.22 9.82 -1.41
C ALA A 95 -6.58 9.07 -2.68
N ASP A 96 -5.99 7.89 -2.91
CA ASP A 96 -6.32 7.06 -4.06
C ASP A 96 -7.81 6.67 -4.05
N VAL A 97 -8.32 6.24 -2.90
CA VAL A 97 -9.75 6.13 -2.59
C VAL A 97 -10.00 6.72 -1.21
N TYR A 98 -11.07 7.49 -1.06
CA TYR A 98 -11.54 8.03 0.21
C TYR A 98 -12.96 7.55 0.46
N ALA A 99 -13.26 7.25 1.72
CA ALA A 99 -14.63 7.00 2.16
C ALA A 99 -14.76 7.25 3.66
N VAL A 100 -15.98 7.52 4.11
CA VAL A 100 -16.33 7.51 5.53
C VAL A 100 -16.96 6.16 5.85
N ILE A 101 -16.23 5.29 6.55
CA ILE A 101 -16.64 3.91 6.90
C ILE A 101 -16.97 3.87 8.39
N ASN A 102 -18.19 3.49 8.76
CA ASN A 102 -18.63 3.51 10.18
C ASN A 102 -18.38 4.87 10.87
N ASN A 103 -18.63 5.98 10.16
CA ASN A 103 -18.33 7.36 10.59
C ASN A 103 -16.85 7.71 10.79
N ILE A 104 -15.93 6.88 10.31
CA ILE A 104 -14.49 7.12 10.34
C ILE A 104 -14.06 7.55 8.93
N PRO A 105 -13.46 8.74 8.74
CA PRO A 105 -12.80 9.10 7.49
C PRO A 105 -11.60 8.20 7.22
N VAL A 106 -11.57 7.54 6.07
CA VAL A 106 -10.51 6.61 5.67
C VAL A 106 -9.97 6.99 4.29
N ALA A 107 -8.65 7.21 4.22
CA ALA A 107 -7.88 7.24 2.99
C ALA A 107 -7.28 5.86 2.73
N ILE A 108 -7.60 5.25 1.60
CA ILE A 108 -7.05 3.97 1.14
C ILE A 108 -6.05 4.27 0.03
N GLU A 109 -4.81 3.86 0.27
CA GLU A 109 -3.66 4.13 -0.57
C GLU A 109 -3.16 2.85 -1.22
N VAL A 110 -3.14 2.83 -2.56
CA VAL A 110 -2.57 1.73 -3.33
C VAL A 110 -1.13 2.11 -3.63
N GLN A 111 -0.19 1.44 -3.00
CA GLN A 111 1.22 1.73 -3.17
C GLN A 111 1.70 1.21 -4.53
N HIS A 112 2.41 2.09 -5.25
CA HIS A 112 3.21 1.77 -6.43
C HIS A 112 4.72 1.85 -6.10
N SER A 113 5.54 1.06 -6.81
CA SER A 113 6.95 0.75 -6.50
C SER A 113 7.91 1.94 -6.32
N SER A 114 7.55 3.14 -6.73
CA SER A 114 8.40 4.36 -6.66
C SER A 114 8.25 5.16 -5.36
N LEU A 115 7.35 4.79 -4.44
CA LEU A 115 7.12 5.56 -3.21
C LEU A 115 8.28 5.43 -2.21
N THR A 116 8.89 6.55 -1.84
CA THR A 116 9.97 6.58 -0.85
C THR A 116 9.42 6.53 0.59
N VAL A 117 10.25 6.12 1.54
CA VAL A 117 9.90 6.14 2.98
C VAL A 117 9.57 7.55 3.46
N ASN A 118 10.24 8.57 2.92
CA ASN A 118 9.94 9.96 3.27
C ASN A 118 8.56 10.37 2.77
N GLU A 119 8.16 9.94 1.58
CA GLU A 119 6.87 10.32 1.01
C GLU A 119 5.70 9.60 1.69
N ILE A 120 5.82 8.30 1.99
CA ILE A 120 4.78 7.58 2.77
C ILE A 120 4.63 8.17 4.18
N THR A 121 5.74 8.58 4.80
CA THR A 121 5.74 9.25 6.11
C THR A 121 5.02 10.60 6.00
N ARG A 122 5.45 11.46 5.07
CA ARG A 122 4.84 12.78 4.83
C ARG A 122 3.34 12.68 4.58
N ARG A 123 2.90 11.78 3.69
CA ARG A 123 1.47 11.58 3.38
C ARG A 123 0.69 11.11 4.60
N THR A 124 1.25 10.18 5.38
CA THR A 124 0.64 9.72 6.62
C THR A 124 0.48 10.85 7.64
N GLU A 125 1.46 11.74 7.79
CA GLU A 125 1.35 12.92 8.66
C GLU A 125 0.26 13.89 8.18
N GLN A 126 0.12 14.08 6.86
CA GLN A 126 -0.95 14.91 6.31
C GLN A 126 -2.33 14.33 6.63
N TYR A 127 -2.53 13.03 6.43
CA TYR A 127 -3.79 12.37 6.83
C TYR A 127 -4.06 12.51 8.32
N ASN A 128 -3.03 12.36 9.16
CA ASN A 128 -3.19 12.53 10.60
C ASN A 128 -3.64 13.95 10.99
N LYS A 129 -3.06 14.99 10.36
CA LYS A 129 -3.45 16.40 10.59
C LYS A 129 -4.90 16.69 10.17
N LEU A 130 -5.39 15.96 9.17
CA LEU A 130 -6.75 16.05 8.66
C LEU A 130 -7.74 15.14 9.40
N GLU A 131 -7.29 14.46 10.46
CA GLU A 131 -8.06 13.48 11.23
C GLU A 131 -8.60 12.29 10.39
N VAL A 132 -7.89 11.98 9.30
CA VAL A 132 -8.20 10.87 8.40
C VAL A 132 -7.34 9.67 8.76
N CYS A 133 -7.97 8.49 8.91
CA CYS A 133 -7.24 7.24 9.06
C CYS A 133 -6.68 6.79 7.71
N VAL A 134 -5.44 6.33 7.66
CA VAL A 134 -4.85 5.79 6.42
C VAL A 134 -4.76 4.26 6.45
N LEU A 135 -5.09 3.64 5.32
CA LEU A 135 -4.79 2.24 4.99
C LEU A 135 -3.83 2.22 3.80
N TRP A 136 -2.60 1.73 4.02
CA TRP A 136 -1.62 1.51 2.96
C TRP A 136 -1.63 0.04 2.57
N LEU A 137 -1.85 -0.23 1.28
CA LEU A 137 -1.81 -1.57 0.71
C LEU A 137 -1.01 -1.58 -0.60
N SER A 138 -0.61 -2.75 -1.08
CA SER A 138 -0.04 -2.89 -2.43
C SER A 138 -0.81 -3.92 -3.24
N LEU A 139 -0.52 -3.99 -4.55
CA LEU A 139 -1.02 -5.07 -5.38
C LEU A 139 -0.37 -6.39 -4.93
N PHE A 140 -1.10 -7.50 -5.04
CA PHE A 140 -0.56 -8.81 -4.70
C PHE A 140 0.76 -9.10 -5.43
N ASP A 141 1.74 -9.59 -4.67
CA ASP A 141 3.08 -9.93 -5.13
C ASP A 141 3.30 -11.44 -4.99
N GLU A 142 3.43 -12.14 -6.13
CA GLU A 142 3.65 -13.59 -6.16
C GLU A 142 4.91 -14.04 -5.42
N ARG A 143 5.87 -13.13 -5.17
CA ARG A 143 7.06 -13.44 -4.35
C ARG A 143 6.68 -13.75 -2.89
N LEU A 144 5.50 -13.36 -2.42
CA LEU A 144 4.97 -13.69 -1.10
C LEU A 144 4.61 -15.18 -0.96
N LEU A 145 4.39 -15.88 -2.07
CA LEU A 145 4.10 -17.32 -2.08
C LEU A 145 5.35 -18.18 -1.80
N LYS A 146 6.53 -17.54 -1.74
CA LYS A 146 7.80 -18.21 -1.46
C LYS A 146 8.12 -18.10 0.03
N ASP A 147 8.81 -19.11 0.57
CA ASP A 147 9.26 -19.09 1.97
C ASP A 147 10.22 -17.93 2.30
N ARG A 148 10.84 -17.34 1.28
CA ARG A 148 11.85 -16.30 1.43
C ARG A 148 11.47 -15.05 0.65
N PHE A 149 11.15 -13.98 1.38
CA PHE A 149 10.79 -12.67 0.85
C PHE A 149 11.81 -11.62 1.28
N SER A 150 12.01 -10.57 0.47
CA SER A 150 12.92 -9.47 0.77
C SER A 150 12.13 -8.16 0.78
N PRO A 151 11.55 -7.77 1.93
CA PRO A 151 10.74 -6.57 2.01
C PRO A 151 11.53 -5.33 1.57
N SER A 152 10.88 -4.53 0.74
CA SER A 152 11.30 -3.18 0.36
C SER A 152 11.23 -2.22 1.55
N ALA A 153 11.73 -1.00 1.37
CA ALA A 153 11.78 -0.02 2.45
C ALA A 153 10.38 0.41 2.93
N TRP A 154 9.43 0.60 2.01
CA TRP A 154 8.05 0.97 2.36
C TRP A 154 7.30 -0.19 3.04
N GLU A 155 7.53 -1.44 2.61
CA GLU A 155 6.93 -2.62 3.26
C GLU A 155 7.40 -2.76 4.71
N LYS A 156 8.68 -2.47 4.98
CA LYS A 156 9.21 -2.43 6.35
C LYS A 156 8.59 -1.28 7.16
N TRP A 157 8.36 -0.14 6.51
CA TRP A 157 7.69 1.00 7.13
C TRP A 157 6.25 0.64 7.51
N CYS A 158 5.47 0.05 6.58
CA CYS A 158 4.11 -0.42 6.85
C CYS A 158 4.11 -1.50 7.93
N HIS A 159 5.03 -2.46 7.88
CA HIS A 159 5.15 -3.49 8.91
C HIS A 159 5.32 -2.88 10.31
N ALA A 160 6.12 -1.83 10.44
CA ALA A 160 6.26 -1.09 11.70
C ALA A 160 5.03 -0.24 12.06
N ALA A 161 4.38 0.38 11.07
CA ALA A 161 3.18 1.20 11.25
C ALA A 161 1.97 0.34 11.70
N TYR A 162 1.71 -0.79 11.06
CA TYR A 162 0.53 -1.63 11.29
C TYR A 162 0.80 -2.80 12.25
N TYR A 163 1.69 -2.59 13.23
CA TYR A 163 1.97 -3.56 14.30
C TYR A 163 2.28 -4.97 13.77
N GLY A 164 3.15 -5.05 12.76
CA GLY A 164 3.62 -6.29 12.16
C GLY A 164 2.88 -6.72 10.89
N ARG A 165 2.10 -5.85 10.26
CA ARG A 165 1.26 -6.19 9.09
C ARG A 165 1.63 -5.38 7.84
N VAL A 166 1.47 -6.01 6.68
CA VAL A 166 1.50 -5.35 5.37
C VAL A 166 0.35 -5.91 4.54
N TYR A 167 -0.46 -5.04 3.95
CA TYR A 167 -1.69 -5.42 3.26
C TYR A 167 -1.48 -5.54 1.75
N TYR A 168 -2.07 -6.57 1.15
CA TYR A 168 -2.02 -6.82 -0.28
C TYR A 168 -3.43 -7.04 -0.83
N TRP A 169 -3.77 -6.31 -1.90
CA TRP A 169 -5.08 -6.37 -2.53
C TRP A 169 -5.29 -7.66 -3.32
N VAL A 170 -6.46 -8.28 -3.14
CA VAL A 170 -6.89 -9.47 -3.88
C VAL A 170 -7.93 -9.08 -4.94
N SER A 171 -9.09 -8.60 -4.50
CA SER A 171 -10.20 -8.18 -5.36
C SER A 171 -11.23 -7.39 -4.57
N GLY A 172 -11.88 -6.39 -5.16
CA GLY A 172 -12.91 -5.61 -4.49
C GLY A 172 -12.39 -4.98 -3.19
N LEU A 173 -13.05 -5.30 -2.08
CA LEU A 173 -12.66 -4.86 -0.73
C LEU A 173 -11.82 -5.90 0.03
N ASP A 174 -11.53 -7.05 -0.58
CA ASP A 174 -10.84 -8.14 0.08
C ASP A 174 -9.32 -8.00 -0.11
N ILE A 175 -8.61 -8.03 1.01
CA ILE A 175 -7.16 -7.90 1.09
C ILE A 175 -6.59 -8.95 2.05
N ILE A 176 -5.34 -9.35 1.85
CA ILE A 176 -4.65 -10.30 2.72
C ILE A 176 -3.55 -9.55 3.47
N PRO A 177 -3.54 -9.59 4.81
CA PRO A 177 -2.45 -9.06 5.61
C PRO A 177 -1.34 -10.10 5.71
N TYR A 178 -0.09 -9.67 5.55
CA TYR A 178 1.09 -10.49 5.72
C TYR A 178 1.93 -9.99 6.88
N HIS A 179 2.46 -10.95 7.64
CA HIS A 179 3.50 -10.70 8.62
C HIS A 179 4.86 -11.18 8.09
N PHE A 180 5.90 -10.39 8.32
CA PHE A 180 7.27 -10.74 7.94
C PHE A 180 8.09 -11.20 9.15
N SER A 181 8.08 -12.50 9.41
CA SER A 181 8.84 -13.09 10.51
C SER A 181 10.32 -13.27 10.15
N GLU A 182 11.13 -13.59 11.16
CA GLU A 182 12.54 -13.91 10.99
C GLU A 182 12.76 -15.06 10.00
N TYR A 183 13.89 -15.00 9.29
CA TYR A 183 14.32 -16.05 8.35
C TYR A 183 15.74 -16.48 8.70
N LYS A 184 15.93 -17.77 9.01
CA LYS A 184 17.23 -18.33 9.39
C LYS A 184 18.00 -18.81 8.17
N LEU A 185 19.28 -18.48 8.11
CA LEU A 185 20.23 -18.93 7.10
C LEU A 185 21.22 -19.90 7.73
N TYR A 186 21.39 -21.08 7.13
CA TYR A 186 22.43 -22.02 7.51
C TYR A 186 23.79 -21.56 6.99
N VAL A 187 24.80 -21.55 7.86
CA VAL A 187 26.19 -21.29 7.52
C VAL A 187 26.90 -22.64 7.45
N PRO A 188 27.30 -23.12 6.25
CA PRO A 188 27.93 -24.43 6.11
C PRO A 188 29.27 -24.46 6.84
N GLU A 189 29.60 -25.63 7.39
CA GLU A 189 30.90 -25.89 7.98
C GLU A 189 31.99 -25.87 6.90
N LYS A 190 33.13 -25.25 7.23
CA LYS A 190 34.34 -25.27 6.43
C LYS A 190 35.50 -25.66 7.33
N THR A 191 36.28 -26.63 6.88
CA THR A 191 37.55 -27.01 7.49
C THR A 191 38.71 -26.51 6.63
N TRP A 192 39.80 -26.08 7.26
CA TRP A 192 41.05 -25.75 6.57
C TRP A 192 42.25 -26.05 7.47
N HIS A 193 43.35 -26.46 6.86
CA HIS A 193 44.60 -26.72 7.55
C HIS A 193 45.45 -25.45 7.62
N VAL A 194 46.00 -25.16 8.80
CA VAL A 194 47.03 -24.10 8.97
C VAL A 194 48.43 -24.70 8.85
N SER A 195 49.42 -23.84 8.55
CA SER A 195 50.81 -24.24 8.24
C SER A 195 51.52 -25.04 9.33
N CYS A 196 50.98 -25.09 10.54
CA CYS A 196 51.48 -25.89 11.67
C CYS A 196 50.87 -27.30 11.76
N GLY A 197 50.02 -27.71 10.81
CA GLY A 197 49.38 -29.03 10.79
C GLY A 197 48.05 -29.11 11.54
N ASP A 198 47.68 -28.06 12.29
CA ASP A 198 46.38 -28.00 12.97
C ASP A 198 45.24 -27.81 11.96
N GLU A 199 44.15 -28.56 12.14
CA GLU A 199 42.90 -28.37 11.41
C GLU A 199 42.03 -27.36 12.17
N ARG A 200 41.50 -26.37 11.45
CA ARG A 200 40.50 -25.43 11.98
C ARG A 200 39.18 -25.62 11.26
N SER A 201 38.08 -25.57 12.02
CA SER A 201 36.73 -25.54 11.46
C SER A 201 35.98 -24.27 11.85
N ALA A 202 35.10 -23.80 10.97
CA ALA A 202 34.10 -22.77 11.28
C ALA A 202 32.82 -22.98 10.47
N GLY A 203 31.66 -22.72 11.07
CA GLY A 203 30.34 -22.89 10.46
C GLY A 203 29.46 -23.84 11.28
N GLY A 204 28.46 -24.47 10.66
CA GLY A 204 27.56 -25.42 11.33
C GLY A 204 26.42 -24.80 12.13
N TYR A 205 26.10 -23.51 11.94
CA TYR A 205 25.08 -22.81 12.72
C TYR A 205 24.08 -22.06 11.84
N HIS A 206 22.93 -21.72 12.44
CA HIS A 206 21.91 -20.88 11.84
C HIS A 206 22.04 -19.44 12.34
N LYS A 207 21.89 -18.46 11.44
CA LYS A 207 21.84 -17.03 11.79
C LYS A 207 20.64 -16.35 11.17
N ASP A 208 20.16 -15.29 11.81
CA ASP A 208 19.05 -14.51 11.25
C ASP A 208 19.50 -13.71 10.03
N SER A 209 18.69 -13.76 8.98
CA SER A 209 18.91 -12.98 7.79
C SER A 209 18.66 -11.50 8.09
N LYS A 210 19.59 -10.62 7.69
CA LYS A 210 19.36 -9.17 7.68
C LYS A 210 18.51 -8.70 6.50
N ARG A 211 18.40 -9.53 5.44
CA ARG A 211 17.73 -9.20 4.18
C ARG A 211 16.38 -9.88 4.06
N TYR A 212 16.36 -11.18 4.33
CA TYR A 212 15.21 -12.02 4.05
C TYR A 212 14.30 -12.16 5.27
N ARG A 213 13.01 -12.34 5.00
CA ARG A 213 11.95 -12.60 5.97
C ARG A 213 11.10 -13.75 5.45
N LYS A 214 10.45 -14.47 6.35
CA LYS A 214 9.42 -15.45 5.98
C LYS A 214 8.06 -14.73 5.95
N PRO A 215 7.37 -14.67 4.80
CA PRO A 215 6.03 -14.12 4.73
C PRO A 215 5.02 -15.11 5.31
N LEU A 216 4.20 -14.64 6.26
CA LEU A 216 3.13 -15.41 6.89
C LEU A 216 1.81 -14.72 6.58
N ALA A 217 1.00 -15.32 5.70
CA ALA A 217 -0.33 -14.82 5.38
C ALA A 217 -1.27 -14.95 6.58
N GLY A 218 -2.05 -13.90 6.86
CA GLY A 218 -3.22 -13.96 7.73
C GLY A 218 -4.46 -14.41 6.97
N GLN A 219 -5.62 -14.33 7.62
CA GLN A 219 -6.89 -14.54 6.92
C GLN A 219 -7.24 -13.33 6.05
N SER A 220 -7.96 -13.57 4.95
CA SER A 220 -8.52 -12.50 4.13
C SER A 220 -9.45 -11.62 4.96
N VAL A 221 -9.34 -10.31 4.81
CA VAL A 221 -10.16 -9.31 5.50
C VAL A 221 -10.78 -8.35 4.51
N ASN A 222 -11.97 -7.89 4.84
CA ASN A 222 -12.73 -6.93 4.07
C ASN A 222 -12.57 -5.52 4.64
N ILE A 223 -12.11 -4.57 3.82
CA ILE A 223 -11.82 -3.19 4.23
C ILE A 223 -13.01 -2.52 4.94
N ALA A 224 -14.25 -2.80 4.52
CA ALA A 224 -15.42 -2.15 5.10
C ALA A 224 -15.95 -2.79 6.39
N ARG A 225 -15.48 -4.00 6.76
CA ARG A 225 -16.07 -4.81 7.84
C ARG A 225 -15.08 -5.19 8.94
N ASP A 226 -13.85 -5.50 8.56
CA ASP A 226 -12.90 -6.17 9.45
C ASP A 226 -11.81 -5.23 9.99
N PHE A 227 -12.06 -3.93 9.95
CA PHE A 227 -11.11 -2.88 10.31
C PHE A 227 -11.65 -1.93 11.36
N THR A 228 -10.74 -1.29 12.08
CA THR A 228 -11.00 -0.23 13.05
C THR A 228 -9.97 0.89 12.93
N HIS A 229 -10.25 2.04 13.53
CA HIS A 229 -9.28 3.12 13.65
C HIS A 229 -8.37 2.89 14.85
N LYS A 230 -7.10 3.29 14.71
CA LYS A 230 -6.15 3.29 15.82
C LYS A 230 -5.23 4.50 15.73
N ILE A 231 -5.05 5.17 16.86
CA ILE A 231 -3.99 6.17 17.01
C ILE A 231 -2.71 5.44 17.40
N LYS A 232 -1.71 5.52 16.54
CA LYS A 232 -0.36 5.01 16.80
C LYS A 232 0.49 6.16 17.30
N SER A 233 1.03 6.02 18.51
CA SER A 233 2.06 6.93 19.02
C SER A 233 3.33 6.87 18.17
N GLU A 234 4.07 7.98 18.18
CA GLU A 234 5.37 8.06 17.50
C GLU A 234 6.27 6.88 17.90
N TRP A 235 6.92 6.28 16.90
CA TRP A 235 7.84 5.17 17.11
C TRP A 235 9.09 5.33 16.24
N LYS A 236 10.26 5.09 16.83
CA LYS A 236 11.55 5.22 16.15
C LYS A 236 12.39 3.96 16.34
N ALA A 237 12.96 3.48 15.25
CA ALA A 237 14.05 2.50 15.22
C ALA A 237 15.19 3.03 14.35
N LYS A 238 16.36 2.37 14.40
CA LYS A 238 17.61 2.85 13.76
C LYS A 238 17.48 3.38 12.32
N LYS A 239 16.55 2.86 11.51
CA LYS A 239 16.35 3.25 10.10
C LYS A 239 14.90 3.58 9.72
N ILE A 240 13.98 3.52 10.67
CA ILE A 240 12.54 3.69 10.40
C ILE A 240 11.98 4.59 11.48
N HIS A 241 11.32 5.64 11.06
CA HIS A 241 10.55 6.53 11.90
C HIS A 241 9.10 6.46 11.45
N ILE A 242 8.22 6.14 12.40
CA ILE A 242 6.78 6.24 12.23
C ILE A 242 6.32 7.43 13.09
N PRO A 243 5.76 8.48 12.49
CA PRO A 243 5.21 9.60 13.24
C PRO A 243 3.98 9.16 14.03
N GLU A 244 3.48 10.01 14.92
CA GLU A 244 2.13 9.80 15.43
C GLU A 244 1.13 9.86 14.26
N CYS A 245 0.27 8.85 14.16
CA CYS A 245 -0.67 8.76 13.05
C CYS A 245 -1.96 7.99 13.39
N ARG A 246 -3.03 8.33 12.67
CA ARG A 246 -4.27 7.56 12.61
C ARG A 246 -4.16 6.52 11.50
N ILE A 247 -4.17 5.26 11.88
CA ILE A 247 -4.13 4.13 10.94
C ILE A 247 -5.47 3.40 10.96
N TYR A 248 -5.83 2.83 9.82
CA TYR A 248 -6.94 1.91 9.69
C TYR A 248 -6.38 0.49 9.71
N LEU A 249 -6.67 -0.26 10.77
CA LEU A 249 -6.03 -1.53 11.11
C LEU A 249 -7.07 -2.64 11.21
N ASP A 250 -6.77 -3.82 10.66
CA ASP A 250 -7.67 -4.97 10.81
C ASP A 250 -7.77 -5.44 12.28
N VAL A 251 -8.88 -6.09 12.61
CA VAL A 251 -9.18 -6.55 13.98
C VAL A 251 -8.60 -7.94 14.30
N GLN A 252 -7.84 -8.56 13.40
CA GLN A 252 -7.27 -9.88 13.68
C GLN A 252 -6.22 -9.82 14.79
N SER A 253 -6.23 -10.83 15.66
CA SER A 253 -5.11 -11.11 16.56
C SER A 253 -3.81 -11.34 15.78
N ALA A 254 -2.65 -11.13 16.40
CA ALA A 254 -1.35 -11.45 15.83
C ALA A 254 -1.21 -12.96 15.53
N TRP A 255 -1.66 -13.40 14.35
CA TRP A 255 -1.76 -14.82 14.00
C TRP A 255 -0.38 -15.53 13.96
N TRP A 256 0.69 -14.77 13.76
CA TRP A 256 2.07 -15.27 13.78
C TRP A 256 2.54 -15.71 15.18
N GLU A 257 1.90 -15.24 16.26
CA GLU A 257 2.25 -15.64 17.64
C GLU A 257 1.70 -17.03 17.99
N LYS A 258 0.64 -17.48 17.31
CA LYS A 258 0.01 -18.79 17.55
C LYS A 258 0.88 -19.96 17.07
N THR A 259 1.84 -19.71 16.19
CA THR A 259 2.81 -20.70 15.69
C THR A 259 3.88 -21.10 16.72
N ALA A 260 3.96 -20.45 17.88
CA ALA A 260 4.98 -20.75 18.90
C ALA A 260 4.64 -21.94 19.82
N PHE A 261 3.42 -22.50 19.78
CA PHE A 261 2.96 -23.53 20.72
C PHE A 261 2.88 -24.96 20.17
N THR A 262 3.22 -25.20 18.90
CA THR A 262 3.23 -26.55 18.30
C THR A 262 4.64 -27.11 18.16
N ASN A 263 5.37 -27.17 19.27
CA ASN A 263 6.55 -28.03 19.45
C ASN A 263 6.69 -28.32 20.96
N LYS A 264 5.91 -29.28 21.45
CA LYS A 264 6.20 -30.07 22.66
C LYS A 264 6.06 -31.53 22.29
#